data_AF-A0A1I6RMW1-F1
#
_entry.id   AF-A0A1I6RMW1-F1
#
_cell.length_a   1.000
_cell.length_b   1.000
_cell.length_c   1.000
_cell.angle_alpha   90.00
_cell.angle_beta   90.00
_cell.angle_gamma   90.00
#
_symmetry.space_group_name_H-M   'P 1'
#
loop_
_entity.id
_entity.type
_entity.pdbx_description
1 polymer ?
#
loop_
_entity_poly.entity_id
_entity_poly.type
_entity_poly.pdbx_seq_one_letter_code
_entity_poly.pdbx_strand_id
1 'polypeptide(L)' 'MEVAFTGNEVRARDSKSPERAQLAFGASTWGNFLDGVQQGRFDRA' A
#
# COMPACT_ATOMS: atom_id res chain seq x y z
N MET A 1 -6.37 1.85 9.38
CA MET A 1 -5.81 1.90 8.02
C MET A 1 -6.74 1.11 7.14
N GLU A 2 -7.13 1.68 6.00
CA GLU A 2 -8.00 1.05 5.00
C GLU A 2 -7.24 1.00 3.67
N VAL A 3 -7.44 -0.07 2.90
CA VAL A 3 -6.81 -0.30 1.60
C VAL A 3 -7.88 -0.70 0.58
N ALA A 4 -7.84 -0.09 -0.60
CA ALA A 4 -8.73 -0.39 -1.72
C ALA A 4 -7.93 -0.71 -3.00
N PHE A 5 -8.41 -1.69 -3.76
CA PHE A 5 -7.84 -2.11 -5.04
C PHE A 5 -8.75 -1.65 -6.18
N THR A 6 -8.25 -0.80 -7.08
CA THR A 6 -9.04 -0.23 -8.18
C THR A 6 -8.60 -0.75 -9.55
N GLY A 7 -7.90 -1.88 -9.57
CA GLY A 7 -7.34 -2.51 -10.78
C GLY A 7 -5.94 -1.99 -11.11
N ASN A 8 -5.82 -0.71 -11.47
CA ASN A 8 -4.53 -0.10 -11.81
C ASN A 8 -3.81 0.55 -10.61
N GLU A 9 -4.52 0.76 -9.51
CA GLU A 9 -3.98 1.38 -8.30
C GLU A 9 -4.36 0.61 -7.04
N VAL A 10 -3.55 0.81 -6.01
CA VAL A 10 -3.84 0.50 -4.62
C VAL A 10 -3.86 1.81 -3.85
N ARG A 11 -4.97 2.09 -3.17
CA ARG A 11 -5.14 3.31 -2.38
C ARG A 11 -5.17 2.96 -0.90
N ALA A 12 -4.43 3.71 -0.10
CA ALA A 12 -4.38 3.53 1.34
C ALA A 12 -4.70 4.85 2.06
N ARG A 13 -5.47 4.77 3.14
CA ARG A 13 -5.78 5.94 3.97
C ARG A 13 -5.90 5.58 5.45
N ASP A 14 -5.85 6.60 6.31
CA ASP A 14 -6.24 6.43 7.69
C ASP A 14 -7.77 6.31 7.80
N SER A 15 -8.24 5.12 8.17
CA SER A 15 -9.66 4.82 8.36
C SER A 15 -10.29 5.62 9.51
N LYS A 16 -9.48 6.15 10.44
CA LYS A 16 -9.96 6.96 11.57
C LYS A 16 -10.11 8.44 11.24
N SER A 17 -9.50 8.88 10.13
CA SER A 17 -9.57 10.26 9.63
C SER A 17 -9.74 10.23 8.09
N PRO A 18 -10.85 9.66 7.58
CA PRO A 18 -11.02 9.32 6.16
C PRO A 18 -10.98 10.52 5.20
N GLU A 19 -11.21 11.72 5.72
CA GLU A 19 -11.13 13.01 5.02
C GLU A 19 -9.71 13.56 4.87
N ARG A 20 -8.73 12.99 5.59
CA ARG A 20 -7.31 13.37 5.50
C ARG A 20 -6.63 12.73 4.29
N ALA A 21 -5.31 12.92 4.21
CA ALA A 21 -4.47 12.48 3.10
C ALA A 21 -4.64 10.99 2.76
N GLN A 22 -4.61 10.71 1.46
CA GLN A 22 -4.66 9.37 0.87
C GLN A 22 -3.36 9.12 0.12
N LEU A 23 -2.85 7.90 0.21
CA LEU A 23 -1.71 7.42 -0.57
C LEU A 23 -2.25 6.62 -1.75
N ALA A 24 -1.66 6.81 -2.92
CA ALA A 24 -1.96 6.04 -4.13
C ALA A 24 -0.68 5.41 -4.67
N PHE A 25 -0.74 4.11 -4.95
CA PHE A 25 0.35 3.33 -5.52
C PHE A 25 -0.14 2.70 -6.81
N GLY A 26 0.70 2.67 -7.85
CA GLY A 26 0.43 1.82 -9.01
C GLY A 26 0.39 0.34 -8.60
N ALA A 27 -0.48 -0.46 -9.22
CA ALA A 27 -0.64 -1.88 -8.88
C ALA A 27 0.67 -2.68 -9.00
N SER A 28 1.50 -2.38 -10.02
CA SER A 28 2.82 -3.02 -10.19
C SER A 28 3.79 -2.64 -9.07
N THR A 29 3.82 -1.37 -8.67
CA THR A 29 4.64 -0.89 -7.55
C THR A 29 4.23 -1.56 -6.24
N TRP A 30 2.92 -1.72 -6.00
CA TRP A 30 2.41 -2.43 -4.84
C TRP A 30 2.80 -3.91 -4.85
N GLY A 31 2.72 -4.59 -6.01
CA GLY A 31 3.19 -5.96 -6.17
C GLY A 31 4.67 -6.12 -5.82
N ASN A 32 5.53 -5.27 -6.38
CA ASN A 32 6.97 -5.28 -6.08
C ASN A 32 7.26 -5.04 -4.59
N PHE A 33 6.45 -4.18 -3.94
CA PHE A 33 6.55 -3.98 -2.49
C PHE A 33 6.21 -5.26 -1.72
N LEU A 34 5.10 -5.93 -2.06
CA LEU A 34 4.72 -7.19 -1.42
C LEU A 34 5.79 -8.28 -1.62
N ASP A 35 6.37 -8.38 -2.81
CA ASP A 35 7.45 -9.32 -3.10
C ASP A 35 8.68 -9.05 -2.22
N GLY A 36 9.01 -7.77 -2.02
CA GLY A 36 10.10 -7.37 -1.12
C GLY A 36 9.81 -7.70 0.35
N VAL A 37 8.57 -7.52 0.81
CA VAL A 37 8.14 -7.93 2.17
C VAL A 37 8.27 -9.44 2.34
N GLN A 38 7.77 -10.24 1.38
CA GLN A 38 7.85 -11.70 1.44
C GLN A 38 9.30 -12.22 1.47
N GLN A 39 10.22 -11.49 0.88
CA GLN A 39 11.65 -11.80 0.86
C GLN A 39 12.40 -11.27 2.09
N GLY A 40 11.72 -10.66 3.07
CA GLY A 40 12.34 -10.07 4.25
C GLY A 40 13.21 -8.84 3.98
N ARG A 41 13.08 -8.20 2.80
CA ARG A 41 13.91 -7.03 2.42
C ARG A 41 13.63 -5.80 3.27
N PHE A 42 12.47 -5.75 3.91
CA PHE A 42 12.01 -4.64 4.73
C PHE A 42 11.89 -5.02 6.21
N ASP A 43 12.36 -6.20 6.60
CA ASP A 43 12.45 -6.57 8.00
C ASP A 43 13.51 -5.67 8.65
N ARG A 44 13.13 -4.98 9.72
CA ARG A 44 14.09 -4.19 10.50
C ARG A 44 15.14 -5.14 11.09
N ALA A 45 16.41 -4.78 10.94
CA ALA A 45 17.51 -5.37 11.68
C ALA A 45 17.37 -5.13 13.20
#